data_AF-A0A932M998-F1
#
_entry.id   AF-A0A932M998-F1
#
_cell.length_a   1.000
_cell.length_b   1.000
_cell.length_c   1.000
_cell.angle_alpha   90.00
_cell.angle_beta   90.00
_cell.angle_gamma   90.00
#
_symmetry.space_group_name_H-M   'P 1'
#
loop_
_entity.id
_entity.type
_entity.pdbx_description
1 polymer ?
#
loop_
_entity_poly.entity_id
_entity_poly.type
_entity_poly.pdbx_seq_one_letter_code
_entity_poly.pdbx_strand_id
1 'polypeptide(L)' 'MNPSSHHREKLEKIAYIDRKLRQVLKPEGVERWLHAYNDSLGGKRPIDLLAKGQYDKLLSAIAQLEEGVFV' A
#
# COMPACT_ATOMS: atom_id res chain seq x y z
N MET A 1 -17.56 -20.50 6.41
CA MET A 1 -16.97 -19.18 6.09
C MET A 1 -17.95 -18.41 5.24
N ASN A 2 -18.34 -17.20 5.65
CA ASN A 2 -19.33 -16.39 4.93
C ASN A 2 -18.62 -15.50 3.88
N PRO A 3 -19.00 -15.52 2.59
CA PRO A 3 -18.33 -14.76 1.52
C PRO A 3 -18.24 -13.24 1.77
N SER A 4 -19.16 -12.71 2.57
CA SER A 4 -19.25 -11.31 2.98
C SER A 4 -18.12 -10.87 3.92
N SER A 5 -17.61 -11.78 4.77
CA SER A 5 -16.55 -11.45 5.74
C SER A 5 -15.20 -11.20 5.05
N HIS A 6 -14.85 -12.00 4.04
CA HIS A 6 -13.59 -11.84 3.30
C HIS A 6 -13.57 -10.57 2.43
N HIS A 7 -14.69 -10.22 1.79
CA HIS A 7 -14.78 -8.98 1.03
C HIS A 7 -14.66 -7.74 1.93
N ARG A 8 -15.28 -7.79 3.12
CA ARG A 8 -15.17 -6.73 4.11
C ARG A 8 -13.73 -6.55 4.58
N GLU A 9 -13.07 -7.64 4.98
CA GLU A 9 -11.66 -7.59 5.42
C GLU A 9 -10.75 -7.01 4.33
N LYS A 10 -10.99 -7.38 3.07
CA LYS A 10 -10.25 -6.84 1.93
C LYS A 10 -10.40 -5.32 1.81
N LEU A 11 -11.63 -4.81 1.90
CA LEU A 11 -11.91 -3.38 1.81
C LEU A 11 -11.29 -2.61 3.00
N GLU A 12 -11.36 -3.18 4.21
CA GLU A 12 -10.75 -2.61 5.40
C GLU A 12 -9.22 -2.49 5.24
N LYS A 13 -8.56 -3.51 4.68
CA LYS A 13 -7.11 -3.47 4.39
C LYS A 13 -6.75 -2.42 3.34
N ILE A 14 -7.51 -2.31 2.26
CA ILE A 14 -7.27 -1.30 1.22
C ILE A 14 -7.44 0.11 1.79
N ALA A 15 -8.51 0.36 2.54
CA ALA A 15 -8.76 1.64 3.19
C ALA A 15 -7.65 2.00 4.20
N TYR A 16 -7.16 1.01 4.95
CA TYR A 16 -6.04 1.20 5.86
C TYR A 16 -4.74 1.61 5.13
N ILE A 17 -4.43 0.94 4.00
CA ILE A 17 -3.25 1.27 3.16
C ILE A 17 -3.36 2.67 2.56
N ASP A 18 -4.53 3.06 2.01
CA ASP A 18 -4.74 4.40 1.46
C ASP A 18 -4.55 5.48 2.54
N ARG A 19 -5.14 5.27 3.73
CA ARG A 19 -4.94 6.18 4.87
C ARG A 19 -3.47 6.33 5.24
N LYS A 20 -2.75 5.23 5.33
CA LYS A 20 -1.31 5.22 5.64
C LYS A 20 -0.50 5.97 4.59
N LEU A 21 -0.74 5.72 3.30
CA LEU A 21 -0.07 6.43 2.22
C LEU A 21 -0.31 7.94 2.25
N ARG A 22 -1.54 8.39 2.55
CA ARG A 22 -1.86 9.82 2.66
C ARG A 22 -1.23 10.52 3.86
N GLN A 23 -0.76 9.77 4.87
CA GLN A 23 -0.03 10.34 5.99
C GLN A 23 1.42 10.70 5.63
N VAL A 24 2.01 9.99 4.65
CA VAL A 24 3.39 10.22 4.20
C VAL A 24 3.50 10.98 2.89
N LEU A 25 2.52 10.86 2.01
CA LEU A 25 2.57 11.42 0.65
C LEU A 25 1.39 12.36 0.41
N LYS A 26 1.65 13.42 -0.36
CA LYS A 26 0.58 14.22 -0.98
C LYS A 26 -0.23 13.35 -1.95
N PRO A 27 -1.50 13.70 -2.25
CA PRO A 27 -2.36 12.91 -3.14
C PRO A 27 -1.70 12.55 -4.49
N GLU A 28 -1.00 13.49 -5.13
CA GLU A 28 -0.30 13.25 -6.41
C GLU A 28 0.94 12.36 -6.25
N GLY A 29 1.50 12.32 -5.03
CA GLY A 29 2.57 11.40 -4.65
C GLY A 29 2.05 9.98 -4.46
N VAL A 30 0.86 9.81 -3.87
CA VAL A 30 0.22 8.50 -3.68
C VAL A 30 -0.02 7.84 -5.04
N GLU A 31 -0.63 8.56 -5.98
CA GLU A 31 -0.90 8.03 -7.32
C GLU A 31 0.40 7.62 -8.02
N ARG A 32 1.40 8.51 -8.05
CA ARG A 32 2.70 8.18 -8.66
C ARG A 32 3.37 6.98 -8.00
N TRP A 33 3.37 6.91 -6.68
CA TRP A 33 3.99 5.81 -5.96
C TRP A 33 3.29 4.47 -6.26
N LEU A 34 1.95 4.45 -6.28
CA LEU A 34 1.18 3.23 -6.55
C LEU A 34 1.46 2.65 -7.95
N HIS A 35 1.74 3.51 -8.93
CA HIS A 35 1.98 3.14 -10.31
C HIS A 35 3.45 2.99 -10.70
N ALA A 36 4.39 3.50 -9.89
CA ALA A 36 5.82 3.40 -10.13
C ALA A 36 6.37 2.01 -9.79
N TYR A 37 7.45 1.61 -10.48
CA TYR A 37 8.26 0.48 -10.04
C TYR A 37 9.00 0.86 -8.76
N ASN A 38 8.95 -0.02 -7.77
CA ASN A 38 9.58 0.20 -6.47
C ASN A 38 10.64 -0.86 -6.19
N ASP A 39 11.89 -0.43 -6.04
CA ASP A 39 13.03 -1.29 -5.78
C ASP A 39 12.93 -2.02 -4.44
N SER A 40 12.36 -1.38 -3.41
CA SER A 40 12.13 -2.03 -2.11
C SER A 40 11.07 -3.14 -2.17
N LEU A 41 10.26 -3.15 -3.25
CA LEU A 41 9.30 -4.20 -3.57
C LEU A 41 9.85 -5.20 -4.61
N GLY A 42 11.16 -5.20 -4.84
CA GLY A 42 11.82 -6.07 -5.82
C GLY A 42 11.46 -5.71 -7.25
N GLY A 43 11.38 -4.40 -7.55
CA GLY A 43 11.04 -3.88 -8.88
C GLY A 43 9.57 -4.09 -9.27
N LYS A 44 8.66 -4.15 -8.30
CA LYS A 44 7.21 -4.33 -8.53
C LYS A 44 6.47 -3.02 -8.31
N ARG A 45 5.34 -2.86 -9.01
CA ARG A 45 4.43 -1.75 -8.76
C ARG A 45 3.55 -2.05 -7.54
N PRO A 46 3.39 -1.10 -6.60
CA PRO A 46 2.55 -1.31 -5.42
C PRO A 46 1.09 -1.68 -5.78
N ILE A 47 0.52 -1.10 -6.84
CA ILE A 47 -0.85 -1.41 -7.28
C ILE A 47 -1.03 -2.89 -7.65
N ASP A 48 0.00 -3.53 -8.21
CA ASP A 48 -0.04 -4.95 -8.56
C ASP A 48 -0.05 -5.84 -7.30
N LEU A 49 0.65 -5.41 -6.24
CA LEU A 49 0.66 -6.11 -4.96
C LEU A 49 -0.68 -5.94 -4.23
N LEU A 50 -1.28 -4.75 -4.32
CA LEU A 50 -2.60 -4.46 -3.75
C LEU A 50 -3.67 -5.34 -4.39
N ALA A 51 -3.64 -5.47 -5.73
CA ALA A 51 -4.55 -6.33 -6.49
C ALA A 51 -4.39 -7.81 -6.12
N LYS A 52 -3.16 -8.26 -5.85
CA LYS A 52 -2.83 -9.65 -5.44
C LYS A 52 -3.03 -9.93 -3.96
N GLY A 53 -3.49 -8.95 -3.17
CA GLY A 53 -3.69 -9.11 -1.73
C GLY A 53 -2.39 -9.23 -0.92
N GLN A 54 -1.25 -8.81 -1.47
CA GLN A 54 0.05 -8.83 -0.80
C GLN A 54 0.21 -7.61 0.11
N TYR A 55 -0.72 -7.44 1.06
CA TYR A 55 -0.85 -6.25 1.90
C TYR A 55 0.34 -6.05 2.84
N ASP A 56 0.89 -7.12 3.41
CA ASP A 56 2.00 -7.02 4.36
C ASP A 56 3.24 -6.41 3.71
N LYS A 57 3.53 -6.77 2.46
CA LYS A 57 4.64 -6.19 1.68
C LYS A 57 4.45 -4.70 1.42
N LEU A 58 3.21 -4.28 1.14
CA LEU A 58 2.88 -2.88 0.97
C LEU A 58 3.06 -2.10 2.27
N LEU A 59 2.60 -2.65 3.39
CA LEU A 59 2.75 -2.02 4.69
C LEU A 59 4.21 -1.87 5.10
N SER A 60 5.05 -2.87 4.84
CA SER A 60 6.50 -2.75 5.06
C SER A 60 7.13 -1.66 4.19
N ALA A 61 6.76 -1.55 2.91
CA ALA A 61 7.29 -0.49 2.05
C ALA A 61 6.81 0.90 2.46
N ILE A 62 5.57 1.03 2.97
CA ILE A 62 5.07 2.31 3.50
C ILE A 62 5.81 2.69 4.79
N ALA A 63 6.10 1.73 5.67
CA ALA A 63 6.91 2.00 6.87
C ALA A 63 8.32 2.51 6.51
N GLN A 64 8.93 1.98 5.45
CA GLN A 64 10.22 2.48 4.95
C GLN A 64 10.13 3.91 4.40
N LEU A 65 9.00 4.27 3.76
CA LEU A 65 8.75 5.66 3.36
C LEU A 65 8.60 6.57 4.58
N GLU A 66 7.89 6.12 5.62
CA GLU A 66 7.78 6.86 6.89
C GLU A 66 9.19 7.13 7.45
N GLU A 67 10.04 6.11 7.55
CA GLU A 67 11.42 6.24 8.07
C GLU A 67 12.28 7.19 7.22
N GLY A 68 12.20 7.12 5.88
CA GLY A 68 12.97 7.98 4.98
C GLY A 68 12.51 9.44 4.91
N VAL A 69 11.32 9.76 5.43
CA VAL A 69 10.78 11.13 5.50
C VAL A 69 11.23 11.87 6.76
N PHE A 70 11.63 11.15 7.82
CA PHE A 70 12.00 11.72 9.12
C PHE A 70 13.53 11.82 9.39
N VAL A 71 14.38 11.70 8.35
CA VAL A 71 15.84 11.85 8.46
C VAL A 71 16.32 13.23 8.02
#